data_AF-A0A4Q2VCB3-F1
#
_entry.id   AF-A0A4Q2VCB3-F1
#
_cell.length_a   1.000
_cell.length_b   1.000
_cell.length_c   1.000
_cell.angle_alpha   90.00
_cell.angle_beta   90.00
_cell.angle_gamma   90.00
#
_symmetry.space_group_name_H-M   'P 1'
#
loop_
_entity.id
_entity.type
_entity.pdbx_description
1 polymer ?
#
loop_
_entity_poly.entity_id
_entity_poly.type
_entity_poly.pdbx_seq_one_letter_code
_entity_poly.pdbx_strand_id
1 'polypeptide(L)'
;MPVVRRIPDNKRRSRTGCIPCRRRRRKCDEQRPQCGSCIGRNVTCEFKEWTFVPGVRSSLRKDGSVQGDNGDDADSSLPIQDSLLSFVESSPAPAEPVFESPVASTARIERLESIHNTTTDVPQPIPLNNNHHQHDGNQIPTPSRWNETVLSEQNSSERQTAMLRFRYQIVPWLDSNAPRSTFGPKIMTLATEKSTIMDIIIWVAMRRSRKSSNSASHESDSHLVQQFQHRLSLEDAFIADVGRSLLALGNFFYTGPSEWANLHSDCVDVRERCQFFESQEEPLKTLDRFHFKTELAASIITTKSPSLQSLPLMNDTFLTSALTPPSIYDDCLTHLAACCHLIHDEIIPLFNGIVPAQSPTHEPYSLVWSTWSKLWARCVQWFRDRPPDMVPLLESPEVDHATSTNTPFTADVYSSAIAVQANLAIHFSALLLLSYKPRLVKLSSIPHRLASRSWHAQKLAKLALWNNFSDQWDPVVVATVVRVARDMTYPSQQEALLSCFQRIGDATKIPLQTEIADLQHFWSSSRHSSAPTNTHP
;
A
#
# COMPACT_ATOMS: atom_id res chain seq x y z
N MET A 1 3.27 -7.32 32.56
CA MET A 1 4.40 -7.38 31.62
C MET A 1 5.04 -8.76 31.70
N PRO A 2 5.29 -9.48 30.58
CA PRO A 2 6.00 -10.75 30.66
C PRO A 2 7.50 -10.48 30.87
N VAL A 3 8.05 -11.06 31.93
CA VAL A 3 9.48 -11.00 32.27
C VAL A 3 10.28 -11.73 31.18
N VAL A 4 11.06 -10.98 30.39
CA VAL A 4 11.98 -11.57 29.41
C VAL A 4 13.18 -12.14 30.16
N ARG A 5 13.12 -13.43 30.52
CA ARG A 5 14.28 -14.15 31.07
C ARG A 5 15.31 -14.36 29.95
N ARG A 6 16.55 -13.89 30.12
CA ARG A 6 17.66 -14.21 29.21
C ARG A 6 17.98 -15.71 29.32
N ILE A 7 17.43 -16.51 28.40
CA ILE A 7 17.80 -17.92 28.26
C ILE A 7 19.16 -18.00 27.54
N PRO A 8 20.18 -18.64 28.13
CA PRO A 8 21.49 -18.79 27.47
C PRO A 8 21.35 -19.56 26.15
N ASP A 9 22.15 -19.22 25.15
CA ASP A 9 22.00 -19.69 23.76
C ASP A 9 22.07 -21.23 23.62
N ASN A 10 22.77 -21.90 24.55
CA ASN A 10 22.82 -23.35 24.62
C ASN A 10 21.45 -23.99 24.96
N LYS A 11 20.56 -23.28 25.68
CA LYS A 11 19.21 -23.71 26.07
C LYS A 11 18.10 -23.20 25.14
N ARG A 12 18.40 -22.36 24.14
CA ARG A 12 17.41 -21.90 23.15
C ARG A 12 17.08 -23.03 22.16
N ARG A 13 15.78 -23.27 21.94
CA ARG A 13 15.31 -24.18 20.89
C ARG A 13 15.62 -23.56 19.52
N SER A 14 16.07 -24.39 18.58
CA SER A 14 16.27 -24.00 17.18
C SER A 14 14.96 -23.54 16.55
N ARG A 15 15.00 -22.36 15.94
CA ARG A 15 13.85 -21.59 15.49
C ARG A 15 13.57 -21.83 14.00
N THR A 16 14.62 -22.13 13.22
CA THR A 16 14.55 -22.46 11.79
C THR A 16 14.80 -23.95 11.51
N GLY A 17 14.79 -24.76 12.57
CA GLY A 17 15.13 -26.17 12.51
C GLY A 17 14.34 -26.93 11.45
N CYS A 18 15.01 -27.87 10.79
CA CYS A 18 14.40 -28.72 9.77
C CYS A 18 13.13 -29.41 10.29
N ILE A 19 12.22 -29.73 9.38
CA ILE A 19 10.93 -30.39 9.66
C ILE A 19 11.13 -31.63 10.56
N PRO A 20 12.12 -32.52 10.32
CA PRO A 20 12.34 -33.68 11.17
C PRO A 20 12.76 -33.33 12.61
N CYS A 21 13.63 -32.33 12.82
CA CYS A 21 14.05 -31.93 14.16
C CYS A 21 12.92 -31.24 14.93
N ARG A 22 12.12 -30.41 14.25
CA ARG A 22 10.91 -29.78 14.83
C ARG A 22 9.88 -30.83 15.23
N ARG A 23 9.55 -31.77 14.35
CA ARG A 23 8.60 -32.88 14.61
C ARG A 23 9.03 -33.71 15.81
N ARG A 24 10.33 -33.96 15.95
CA ARG A 24 10.92 -34.75 17.04
C ARG A 24 11.22 -33.93 18.31
N ARG A 25 10.93 -32.63 18.31
CA ARG A 25 11.20 -31.70 19.43
C ARG A 25 12.68 -31.73 19.88
N ARG A 26 13.62 -31.87 18.94
CA ARG A 26 15.08 -31.88 19.19
C ARG A 26 15.73 -30.58 18.70
N LYS A 27 16.92 -30.26 19.23
CA LYS A 27 17.69 -29.08 18.83
C LYS A 27 18.28 -29.31 17.44
N CYS A 28 17.92 -28.46 16.50
CA CYS A 28 18.53 -28.39 15.18
C CYS A 28 19.68 -27.38 15.21
N ASP A 29 20.80 -27.73 14.60
CA ASP A 29 21.96 -26.87 14.39
C ASP A 29 21.83 -26.00 13.12
N GLU A 30 20.73 -26.18 12.37
CA GLU A 30 20.29 -25.32 11.25
C GLU A 30 21.29 -25.25 10.06
N GLN A 31 22.31 -26.11 10.06
CA GLN A 31 23.21 -26.28 8.91
C GLN A 31 22.45 -26.76 7.68
N ARG A 32 22.80 -26.19 6.53
CA ARG A 32 22.26 -26.54 5.20
C ARG A 32 23.40 -27.15 4.36
N PRO A 33 23.13 -28.15 3.51
CA PRO A 33 21.81 -28.67 3.12
C PRO A 33 21.18 -29.64 4.15
N GLN A 34 21.96 -30.23 5.05
CA GLN A 34 21.49 -31.11 6.11
C GLN A 34 22.04 -30.69 7.47
N CYS A 35 21.21 -30.79 8.51
CA CYS A 35 21.62 -30.45 9.86
C CYS A 35 22.36 -31.63 10.51
N GLY A 36 23.36 -31.38 11.34
CA GLY A 36 24.17 -32.40 12.02
C GLY A 36 23.35 -33.38 12.85
N SER A 37 22.22 -32.96 13.42
CA SER A 37 21.31 -33.87 14.12
C SER A 37 20.56 -34.83 13.19
N CYS A 38 20.31 -34.45 11.93
CA CYS A 38 19.69 -35.33 10.93
C CYS A 38 20.75 -36.23 10.27
N ILE A 39 21.95 -35.71 10.02
CA ILE A 39 23.11 -36.48 9.53
C ILE A 39 23.44 -37.60 10.51
N GLY A 40 23.67 -37.28 11.79
CA GLY A 40 24.05 -38.27 12.81
C GLY A 40 22.96 -39.30 13.13
N ARG A 41 21.74 -39.13 12.62
CA ARG A 41 20.62 -40.07 12.80
C ARG A 41 20.17 -40.70 11.49
N ASN A 42 20.85 -40.40 10.39
CA ASN A 42 20.52 -40.87 9.06
C ASN A 42 19.03 -40.64 8.70
N VAL A 43 18.55 -39.41 8.91
CA VAL A 43 17.19 -39.01 8.50
C VAL A 43 17.29 -37.93 7.43
N THR A 44 16.49 -38.04 6.37
CA THR A 44 16.31 -36.99 5.36
C THR A 44 16.01 -35.64 6.02
N CYS A 45 16.97 -34.72 5.92
CA CYS A 45 16.85 -33.39 6.48
C CYS A 45 16.09 -32.51 5.48
N GLU A 46 14.84 -32.19 5.80
CA GLU A 46 14.01 -31.33 4.96
C GLU A 46 13.78 -29.99 5.65
N PHE A 47 14.18 -28.91 5.00
CA PHE A 47 13.77 -27.56 5.37
C PHE A 47 12.59 -27.20 4.49
N LYS A 48 11.53 -26.63 5.08
CA LYS A 48 10.37 -26.20 4.28
C LYS A 48 10.88 -25.16 3.27
N GLU A 49 10.58 -25.40 1.99
CA GLU A 49 10.96 -24.52 0.88
C GLU A 49 9.84 -23.52 0.58
N TRP A 50 10.12 -22.55 -0.29
CA TRP A 50 9.10 -21.63 -0.78
C TRP A 50 8.11 -22.42 -1.62
N THR A 51 6.83 -22.32 -1.29
CA THR A 51 5.78 -23.03 -2.03
C THR A 51 4.84 -22.02 -2.66
N PHE A 52 4.59 -22.19 -3.96
CA PHE A 52 3.44 -21.57 -4.60
C PHE A 52 2.17 -22.07 -3.92
N VAL A 53 1.24 -21.17 -3.63
CA VAL A 53 -0.03 -21.57 -3.01
C VAL A 53 -0.87 -22.33 -4.04
N PRO A 54 -1.23 -23.62 -3.80
CA PRO A 54 -2.05 -24.39 -4.74
C PRO A 54 -3.42 -23.74 -4.93
N GLY A 55 -3.93 -23.73 -6.17
CA GLY A 55 -5.28 -23.21 -6.48
C GLY A 55 -5.35 -21.73 -6.87
N VAL A 56 -4.24 -20.98 -6.85
CA VAL A 56 -4.20 -19.58 -7.38
C VAL A 56 -4.10 -19.55 -8.93
N ARG A 57 -4.03 -20.73 -9.58
CA ARG A 57 -4.11 -20.85 -11.04
C ARG A 57 -5.57 -20.91 -11.49
N SER A 58 -6.06 -19.81 -12.05
CA SER A 58 -7.16 -19.71 -13.05
C SER A 58 -8.29 -18.72 -12.71
N SER A 59 -7.98 -17.42 -12.67
CA SER A 59 -8.99 -16.36 -12.93
C SER A 59 -8.80 -15.67 -14.29
N LEU A 60 -7.69 -15.91 -14.99
CA LEU A 60 -7.36 -15.23 -16.27
C LEU A 60 -7.96 -15.90 -17.53
N ARG A 61 -8.89 -16.85 -17.41
CA ARG A 61 -9.48 -17.56 -18.57
C ARG A 61 -10.99 -17.46 -18.67
N LYS A 62 -11.61 -16.43 -18.09
CA LYS A 62 -13.06 -16.21 -18.26
C LYS A 62 -13.33 -14.82 -18.83
N ASP A 63 -12.87 -14.61 -20.05
CA ASP A 63 -13.47 -13.64 -20.95
C ASP A 63 -13.43 -14.20 -22.38
N GLY A 64 -14.61 -14.45 -22.95
CA GLY A 64 -14.81 -14.60 -24.40
C GLY A 64 -14.94 -16.01 -24.99
N SER A 65 -16.07 -16.69 -24.77
CA SER A 65 -16.76 -17.39 -25.88
C SER A 65 -18.24 -17.61 -25.56
N VAL A 66 -19.08 -16.91 -26.31
CA VAL A 66 -20.51 -17.15 -26.46
C VAL A 66 -20.71 -18.28 -27.49
N GLN A 67 -21.77 -19.09 -27.29
CA GLN A 67 -22.26 -20.27 -28.06
C GLN A 67 -21.58 -21.61 -27.72
N GLY A 68 -22.30 -22.71 -27.47
CA GLY A 68 -23.73 -22.98 -27.62
C GLY A 68 -24.16 -24.26 -26.88
N ASP A 69 -25.47 -24.36 -26.79
CA ASP A 69 -26.32 -25.38 -26.19
C ASP A 69 -26.03 -26.82 -26.66
N ASN A 70 -26.06 -27.77 -25.71
CA ASN A 70 -26.70 -29.09 -25.81
C ASN A 70 -26.43 -29.91 -24.53
N GLY A 71 -27.49 -30.50 -23.98
CA GLY A 71 -27.46 -31.36 -22.79
C GLY A 71 -26.93 -32.76 -23.05
N ASP A 72 -26.41 -33.40 -21.99
CA ASP A 72 -26.98 -34.61 -21.37
C ASP A 72 -25.98 -35.26 -20.38
N ASP A 73 -26.55 -35.78 -19.29
CA ASP A 73 -26.17 -36.91 -18.44
C ASP A 73 -24.85 -36.97 -17.60
N ALA A 74 -25.08 -36.91 -16.29
CA ALA A 74 -24.79 -37.93 -15.25
C ALA A 74 -23.38 -38.56 -15.09
N ASP A 75 -22.90 -38.38 -13.84
CA ASP A 75 -22.32 -39.38 -12.93
C ASP A 75 -20.78 -39.60 -12.82
N SER A 76 -20.32 -39.36 -11.59
CA SER A 76 -19.29 -40.09 -10.83
C SER A 76 -17.78 -40.08 -11.16
N SER A 77 -17.02 -39.77 -10.10
CA SER A 77 -15.72 -40.33 -9.67
C SER A 77 -14.39 -39.90 -10.32
N LEU A 78 -13.56 -39.21 -9.50
CA LEU A 78 -12.10 -39.36 -9.43
C LEU A 78 -11.75 -40.77 -8.88
N PRO A 79 -10.53 -41.36 -9.10
CA PRO A 79 -9.25 -40.67 -9.00
C PRO A 79 -8.10 -41.09 -9.96
N ILE A 80 -7.08 -40.24 -9.87
CA ILE A 80 -5.75 -40.22 -10.50
C ILE A 80 -4.99 -41.53 -10.29
N GLN A 81 -4.40 -42.05 -11.38
CA GLN A 81 -3.23 -42.94 -11.34
C GLN A 81 -2.12 -42.38 -12.22
N ASP A 82 -0.94 -42.27 -11.61
CA ASP A 82 0.36 -42.10 -12.24
C ASP A 82 0.66 -43.23 -13.24
N SER A 83 1.22 -42.88 -14.40
CA SER A 83 2.54 -43.38 -14.89
C SER A 83 2.64 -43.36 -16.42
N LEU A 84 3.91 -43.32 -16.87
CA LEU A 84 4.45 -43.53 -18.24
C LEU A 84 4.62 -42.23 -19.03
N LEU A 85 5.82 -41.81 -19.45
CA LEU A 85 6.94 -42.59 -20.01
C LEU A 85 8.32 -41.97 -19.74
N SER A 86 9.30 -42.87 -19.69
CA SER A 86 10.73 -42.67 -19.57
C SER A 86 11.47 -43.02 -20.87
N PHE A 87 12.67 -42.42 -21.05
CA PHE A 87 13.77 -42.73 -21.99
C PHE A 87 13.55 -42.28 -23.45
N VAL A 88 14.49 -41.57 -24.11
CA VAL A 88 15.86 -42.00 -24.45
C VAL A 88 16.88 -40.85 -24.42
N GLU A 89 18.08 -41.22 -23.98
CA GLU A 89 19.34 -40.48 -23.86
C GLU A 89 20.19 -40.62 -25.13
N SER A 90 20.94 -39.58 -25.52
CA SER A 90 22.13 -39.68 -26.38
C SER A 90 23.00 -38.42 -26.24
N SER A 91 24.14 -38.54 -25.55
CA SER A 91 25.30 -37.63 -25.62
C SER A 91 26.25 -38.10 -26.75
N PRO A 92 27.22 -37.30 -27.27
CA PRO A 92 28.43 -36.94 -26.52
C PRO A 92 29.00 -35.50 -26.78
N ALA A 93 29.81 -35.00 -25.84
CA ALA A 93 30.69 -33.82 -25.93
C ALA A 93 32.05 -34.19 -26.61
N PRO A 94 33.17 -33.41 -26.61
CA PRO A 94 33.46 -32.03 -26.11
C PRO A 94 34.42 -31.16 -27.00
N ALA A 95 34.63 -29.88 -26.67
CA ALA A 95 35.95 -29.17 -26.67
C ALA A 95 35.83 -27.64 -26.36
N GLU A 96 36.61 -27.16 -25.40
CA GLU A 96 36.95 -25.74 -25.12
C GLU A 96 38.31 -25.35 -25.79
N PRO A 97 39.00 -24.22 -25.49
CA PRO A 97 38.63 -22.81 -25.15
C PRO A 97 39.40 -21.80 -26.06
N VAL A 98 39.29 -20.48 -25.83
CA VAL A 98 40.43 -19.50 -25.73
C VAL A 98 39.93 -18.08 -25.39
N PHE A 99 40.65 -17.44 -24.46
CA PHE A 99 40.63 -16.08 -23.89
C PHE A 99 40.66 -14.95 -24.97
N GLU A 100 40.35 -13.66 -24.77
CA GLU A 100 40.79 -12.68 -23.75
C GLU A 100 40.10 -11.31 -24.03
N SER A 101 39.85 -10.47 -23.01
CA SER A 101 39.61 -9.00 -23.16
C SER A 101 40.94 -8.26 -22.92
N PRO A 102 41.21 -7.02 -23.42
CA PRO A 102 40.78 -5.80 -22.68
C PRO A 102 40.64 -4.45 -23.46
N VAL A 103 39.83 -3.55 -22.88
CA VAL A 103 40.04 -2.09 -22.61
C VAL A 103 40.18 -1.05 -23.74
N ALA A 104 39.48 0.06 -23.50
CA ALA A 104 39.35 1.31 -24.28
C ALA A 104 40.59 2.22 -24.31
N SER A 105 40.68 3.11 -25.31
CA SER A 105 41.23 4.47 -25.18
C SER A 105 40.89 5.40 -26.37
N THR A 106 40.78 6.67 -26.02
CA THR A 106 40.30 7.87 -26.72
C THR A 106 41.37 8.64 -27.51
N ALA A 107 40.98 9.35 -28.59
CA ALA A 107 41.45 10.69 -29.04
C ALA A 107 40.78 11.01 -30.41
N ARG A 108 40.13 12.13 -30.77
CA ARG A 108 40.22 13.60 -30.58
C ARG A 108 40.74 14.33 -31.85
N ILE A 109 39.78 14.90 -32.60
CA ILE A 109 39.67 16.24 -33.26
C ILE A 109 40.85 16.83 -34.07
N GLU A 110 40.54 17.35 -35.29
CA GLU A 110 40.83 18.71 -35.86
C GLU A 110 40.46 18.70 -37.36
N ARG A 111 39.47 19.43 -37.91
CA ARG A 111 39.22 20.87 -38.17
C ARG A 111 40.25 21.57 -39.09
N LEU A 112 39.82 21.99 -40.29
CA LEU A 112 40.33 23.18 -40.98
C LEU A 112 39.31 23.74 -41.99
N GLU A 113 39.17 25.07 -42.01
CA GLU A 113 38.33 25.90 -42.90
C GLU A 113 39.15 26.42 -44.11
N SER A 114 38.50 26.77 -45.24
CA SER A 114 38.64 28.07 -45.96
C SER A 114 38.24 28.06 -47.47
N ILE A 115 37.19 28.83 -47.80
CA ILE A 115 36.98 29.86 -48.88
C ILE A 115 37.37 29.59 -50.37
N HIS A 116 36.39 29.64 -51.29
CA HIS A 116 36.31 30.61 -52.42
C HIS A 116 34.97 30.60 -53.19
N ASN A 117 34.55 31.81 -53.60
CA ASN A 117 33.33 32.22 -54.33
C ASN A 117 33.34 31.83 -55.82
N THR A 118 32.17 31.80 -56.51
CA THR A 118 31.86 32.62 -57.72
C THR A 118 30.35 32.56 -58.07
N THR A 119 29.86 33.67 -58.58
CA THR A 119 28.50 34.23 -58.82
C THR A 119 27.82 33.81 -60.14
N THR A 120 26.47 33.77 -60.17
CA THR A 120 25.49 34.25 -61.21
C THR A 120 24.12 33.58 -60.91
N ASP A 121 22.92 34.13 -61.03
CA ASP A 121 22.34 35.36 -61.62
C ASP A 121 20.93 35.56 -60.99
N VAL A 122 20.36 36.78 -60.98
CA VAL A 122 19.04 37.12 -60.40
C VAL A 122 18.11 37.67 -61.50
N PRO A 123 16.82 37.30 -61.53
CA PRO A 123 15.77 38.33 -61.29
C PRO A 123 14.52 37.84 -60.51
N GLN A 124 14.09 38.66 -59.55
CA GLN A 124 12.73 38.73 -58.91
C GLN A 124 11.66 39.23 -59.93
N PRO A 125 10.30 39.13 -59.76
CA PRO A 125 9.51 39.51 -58.55
C PRO A 125 8.09 38.87 -58.27
N ILE A 126 7.79 38.63 -56.97
CA ILE A 126 6.50 38.80 -56.20
C ILE A 126 5.19 38.12 -56.73
N PRO A 127 4.05 38.13 -55.97
CA PRO A 127 3.47 37.03 -55.17
C PRO A 127 2.21 36.40 -55.82
N LEU A 128 1.71 35.24 -55.36
CA LEU A 128 0.27 34.87 -55.42
C LEU A 128 -0.04 33.53 -54.69
N ASN A 129 -0.81 33.66 -53.60
CA ASN A 129 -1.95 32.89 -53.11
C ASN A 129 -2.12 31.36 -53.42
N ASN A 130 -2.42 30.62 -52.34
CA ASN A 130 -3.24 29.40 -52.22
C ASN A 130 -2.90 28.13 -53.03
N ASN A 131 -2.45 27.07 -52.35
CA ASN A 131 -3.38 26.04 -51.87
C ASN A 131 -2.72 24.98 -50.97
N HIS A 132 -3.37 24.78 -49.83
CA HIS A 132 -3.20 23.69 -48.87
C HIS A 132 -3.54 22.35 -49.54
N HIS A 133 -2.66 21.35 -49.43
CA HIS A 133 -3.10 19.97 -49.21
C HIS A 133 -2.18 19.26 -48.23
N GLN A 134 -2.84 18.68 -47.24
CA GLN A 134 -2.33 18.03 -46.04
C GLN A 134 -1.33 16.89 -46.32
N HIS A 135 -0.43 16.70 -45.36
CA HIS A 135 -0.16 15.36 -44.87
C HIS A 135 -0.17 15.38 -43.35
N ASP A 136 -1.29 14.94 -42.78
CA ASP A 136 -1.51 14.79 -41.34
C ASP A 136 -0.61 13.69 -40.78
N GLY A 137 0.15 14.04 -39.73
CA GLY A 137 0.82 13.13 -38.84
C GLY A 137 0.43 13.46 -37.41
N ASN A 138 -0.38 12.58 -36.80
CA ASN A 138 -0.81 12.52 -35.40
C ASN A 138 -0.24 13.59 -34.45
N GLN A 139 -0.91 14.75 -34.40
CA GLN A 139 -0.78 15.66 -33.26
C GLN A 139 -1.95 15.39 -32.30
N ILE A 140 -1.60 15.05 -31.06
CA ILE A 140 -2.54 15.03 -29.94
C ILE A 140 -3.10 16.46 -29.83
N PRO A 141 -4.43 16.69 -29.78
CA PRO A 141 -4.96 18.05 -29.73
C PRO A 141 -4.61 18.67 -28.37
N THR A 142 -3.65 19.61 -28.37
CA THR A 142 -3.45 20.52 -27.23
C THR A 142 -4.68 21.43 -27.16
N PRO A 143 -5.40 21.51 -26.03
CA PRO A 143 -6.62 22.32 -25.97
C PRO A 143 -6.29 23.80 -26.23
N SER A 144 -6.99 24.43 -27.16
CA SER A 144 -6.75 25.78 -27.68
C SER A 144 -6.75 26.88 -26.59
N ARG A 145 -7.31 26.59 -25.41
CA ARG A 145 -7.39 27.48 -24.26
C ARG A 145 -6.08 27.61 -23.46
N TRP A 146 -5.07 26.78 -23.76
CA TRP A 146 -3.78 26.78 -23.04
C TRP A 146 -2.90 28.00 -23.36
N ASN A 147 -3.15 28.69 -24.47
CA ASN A 147 -2.33 29.81 -24.96
C ASN A 147 -2.91 31.20 -24.68
N GLU A 148 -4.15 31.32 -24.20
CA GLU A 148 -4.85 32.62 -24.08
C GLU A 148 -4.51 33.41 -22.80
N THR A 149 -3.67 32.87 -21.91
CA THR A 149 -3.15 33.66 -20.78
C THR A 149 -1.73 34.12 -21.09
N VAL A 150 -1.62 35.40 -21.46
CA VAL A 150 -0.38 36.16 -21.71
C VAL A 150 0.62 35.97 -20.57
N LEU A 151 1.52 35.00 -20.65
CA LEU A 151 2.60 34.79 -19.68
C LEU A 151 3.84 34.19 -20.37
N SER A 152 5.02 34.54 -19.85
CA SER A 152 6.33 34.14 -20.37
C SER A 152 6.46 32.62 -20.61
N GLU A 153 7.22 32.23 -21.63
CA GLU A 153 7.47 30.82 -22.03
C GLU A 153 7.91 29.94 -20.84
N GLN A 154 8.66 30.51 -19.90
CA GLN A 154 9.09 29.86 -18.66
C GLN A 154 7.92 29.38 -17.79
N ASN A 155 6.88 30.22 -17.62
CA ASN A 155 5.70 29.90 -16.82
C ASN A 155 4.80 28.87 -17.51
N SER A 156 4.78 28.86 -18.86
CA SER A 156 4.04 27.85 -19.64
C SER A 156 4.68 26.46 -19.50
N SER A 157 6.02 26.38 -19.57
CA SER A 157 6.77 25.13 -19.40
C SER A 157 6.62 24.53 -17.99
N GLU A 158 6.59 25.37 -16.95
CA GLU A 158 6.39 24.92 -15.57
C GLU A 158 4.98 24.36 -15.35
N ARG A 159 3.95 25.02 -15.89
CA ARG A 159 2.56 24.52 -15.86
C ARG A 159 2.41 23.18 -16.56
N GLN A 160 2.99 23.04 -17.75
CA GLN A 160 2.98 21.77 -18.49
C GLN A 160 3.64 20.65 -17.67
N THR A 161 4.80 20.94 -17.07
CA THR A 161 5.51 19.99 -16.22
C THR A 161 4.68 19.58 -15.00
N ALA A 162 4.01 20.53 -14.35
CA ALA A 162 3.13 20.25 -13.21
C ALA A 162 1.95 19.34 -13.59
N MET A 163 1.31 19.62 -14.73
CA MET A 163 0.21 18.80 -15.27
C MET A 163 0.66 17.36 -15.59
N LEU A 164 1.84 17.19 -16.19
CA LEU A 164 2.42 15.87 -16.44
C LEU A 164 2.68 15.11 -15.14
N ARG A 165 3.26 15.78 -14.13
CA ARG A 165 3.49 15.17 -12.81
C ARG A 165 2.18 14.77 -12.14
N PHE A 166 1.14 15.60 -12.21
CA PHE A 166 -0.17 15.23 -11.68
C PHE A 166 -0.70 13.97 -12.36
N ARG A 167 -0.75 13.95 -13.70
CA ARG A 167 -1.32 12.85 -14.47
C ARG A 167 -0.58 11.53 -14.34
N TYR A 168 0.75 11.57 -14.26
CA TYR A 168 1.60 10.37 -14.32
C TYR A 168 2.23 9.97 -12.99
N GLN A 169 2.16 10.80 -11.95
CA GLN A 169 2.73 10.47 -10.64
C GLN A 169 1.72 10.55 -9.49
N ILE A 170 0.74 11.46 -9.53
CA ILE A 170 -0.27 11.61 -8.46
C ILE A 170 -1.49 10.74 -8.76
N VAL A 171 -2.04 10.83 -9.97
CA VAL A 171 -3.23 10.06 -10.39
C VAL A 171 -3.03 8.55 -10.20
N PRO A 172 -1.93 7.91 -10.69
CA PRO A 172 -1.71 6.47 -10.51
C PRO A 172 -1.64 6.01 -9.04
N TRP A 173 -1.25 6.91 -8.16
CA TRP A 173 -1.18 6.63 -6.72
C TRP A 173 -2.57 6.71 -6.08
N LEU A 174 -3.39 7.69 -6.47
CA LEU A 174 -4.77 7.84 -6.00
C LEU A 174 -5.67 6.68 -6.46
N ASP A 175 -5.54 6.25 -7.72
CA ASP A 175 -6.36 5.21 -8.34
C ASP A 175 -5.80 3.78 -8.22
N SER A 176 -4.70 3.62 -7.48
CA SER A 176 -4.00 2.34 -7.24
C SER A 176 -4.87 1.18 -6.78
N ASN A 177 -5.95 1.48 -6.06
CA ASN A 177 -6.91 0.51 -5.55
C ASN A 177 -8.11 0.27 -6.50
N ALA A 178 -8.09 0.80 -7.72
CA ALA A 178 -9.20 0.77 -8.66
C ALA A 178 -8.72 0.48 -10.10
N PRO A 179 -8.56 -0.81 -10.46
CA PRO A 179 -8.23 -1.20 -11.83
C PRO A 179 -9.27 -0.61 -12.77
N ARG A 180 -8.80 0.05 -13.85
CA ARG A 180 -9.65 0.72 -14.86
C ARG A 180 -10.43 1.94 -14.32
N SER A 181 -9.96 2.60 -13.27
CA SER A 181 -10.54 3.88 -12.85
C SER A 181 -10.56 4.90 -14.00
N THR A 182 -11.67 5.63 -14.12
CA THR A 182 -11.80 6.76 -15.05
C THR A 182 -11.46 8.11 -14.39
N PHE A 183 -10.94 8.10 -13.15
CA PHE A 183 -10.54 9.29 -12.40
C PHE A 183 -9.60 10.19 -13.21
N GLY A 184 -8.50 9.62 -13.73
CA GLY A 184 -7.50 10.35 -14.50
C GLY A 184 -8.07 11.12 -15.70
N PRO A 185 -8.79 10.48 -16.63
CA PRO A 185 -9.46 11.19 -17.71
C PRO A 185 -10.47 12.23 -17.21
N LYS A 186 -11.33 11.88 -16.25
CA LYS A 186 -12.40 12.77 -15.77
C LYS A 186 -11.87 14.03 -15.08
N ILE A 187 -10.85 13.91 -14.22
CA ILE A 187 -10.26 15.06 -13.54
C ILE A 187 -9.53 15.99 -14.52
N MET A 188 -8.90 15.42 -15.56
CA MET A 188 -8.21 16.21 -16.58
C MET A 188 -9.21 16.92 -17.50
N THR A 189 -10.30 16.27 -17.91
CA THR A 189 -11.40 16.93 -18.63
C THR A 189 -11.98 18.07 -17.81
N LEU A 190 -12.28 17.85 -16.53
CA LEU A 190 -12.79 18.90 -15.64
C LEU A 190 -11.82 20.09 -15.53
N ALA A 191 -10.51 19.82 -15.46
CA ALA A 191 -9.49 20.87 -15.45
C ALA A 191 -9.46 21.69 -16.76
N THR A 192 -9.74 21.07 -17.91
CA THR A 192 -9.85 21.83 -19.18
C THR A 192 -11.06 22.75 -19.23
N GLU A 193 -12.15 22.35 -18.58
CA GLU A 193 -13.40 23.11 -18.52
C GLU A 193 -13.32 24.24 -17.48
N LYS A 194 -12.66 23.98 -16.34
CA LYS A 194 -12.67 24.83 -15.15
C LYS A 194 -11.25 25.21 -14.74
N SER A 195 -10.89 26.47 -14.98
CA SER A 195 -9.56 27.03 -14.65
C SER A 195 -9.22 26.91 -13.17
N THR A 196 -10.21 27.03 -12.27
CA THR A 196 -10.00 26.86 -10.82
C THR A 196 -9.48 25.47 -10.48
N ILE A 197 -10.01 24.41 -11.11
CA ILE A 197 -9.52 23.05 -10.91
C ILE A 197 -8.13 22.87 -11.50
N MET A 198 -7.86 23.43 -12.68
CA MET A 198 -6.52 23.39 -13.30
C MET A 198 -5.46 24.05 -12.40
N ASP A 199 -5.75 25.24 -11.87
CA ASP A 199 -4.83 25.97 -11.00
C ASP A 199 -4.54 25.20 -9.71
N ILE A 200 -5.57 24.57 -9.11
CA ILE A 200 -5.42 23.73 -7.93
C ILE A 200 -4.56 22.49 -8.26
N ILE A 201 -4.80 21.81 -9.39
CA ILE A 201 -4.00 20.65 -9.82
C ILE A 201 -2.52 21.02 -9.97
N ILE A 202 -2.25 22.15 -10.64
CA ILE A 202 -0.90 22.68 -10.80
C ILE A 202 -0.29 22.94 -9.42
N TRP A 203 -1.03 23.61 -8.53
CA TRP A 203 -0.58 23.86 -7.16
C TRP A 203 -0.25 22.56 -6.43
N VAL A 204 -1.13 21.55 -6.44
CA VAL A 204 -0.87 20.23 -5.80
C VAL A 204 0.41 19.59 -6.33
N ALA A 205 0.59 19.55 -7.65
CA ALA A 205 1.73 18.90 -8.29
C ALA A 205 3.06 19.64 -8.03
N MET A 206 3.02 20.97 -8.11
CA MET A 206 4.16 21.81 -7.75
C MET A 206 4.50 21.65 -6.28
N ARG A 207 3.47 21.65 -5.41
CA ARG A 207 3.61 21.45 -3.98
C ARG A 207 4.34 20.13 -3.74
N ARG A 208 3.83 18.97 -4.16
CA ARG A 208 4.50 17.64 -3.97
C ARG A 208 5.96 17.60 -4.44
N SER A 209 6.34 18.45 -5.40
CA SER A 209 7.68 18.48 -5.98
C SER A 209 8.69 19.36 -5.22
N ARG A 210 8.26 20.18 -4.26
CA ARG A 210 9.18 21.10 -3.54
C ARG A 210 10.05 20.30 -2.56
N LYS A 211 11.36 20.53 -2.63
CA LYS A 211 12.28 20.07 -1.58
C LYS A 211 11.96 20.86 -0.32
N SER A 212 11.71 20.18 0.79
CA SER A 212 11.35 20.79 2.07
C SER A 212 12.38 21.85 2.52
N SER A 213 12.05 23.13 2.41
CA SER A 213 12.71 24.22 3.17
C SER A 213 12.03 25.59 3.03
N ASN A 214 12.08 26.34 4.14
CA ASN A 214 11.75 27.77 4.38
C ASN A 214 10.30 28.13 4.79
N SER A 215 10.19 28.75 5.98
CA SER A 215 8.98 29.31 6.59
C SER A 215 8.25 30.33 5.72
N ALA A 216 8.99 31.13 4.93
CA ALA A 216 8.40 32.13 4.03
C ALA A 216 7.49 31.54 2.94
N SER A 217 7.66 30.26 2.60
CA SER A 217 6.80 29.58 1.62
C SER A 217 5.43 29.22 2.18
N HIS A 218 5.30 29.00 3.50
CA HIS A 218 4.05 28.60 4.14
C HIS A 218 3.01 29.74 4.18
N GLU A 219 3.43 30.99 4.40
CA GLU A 219 2.51 32.14 4.39
C GLU A 219 1.95 32.41 2.99
N SER A 220 2.80 32.35 1.96
CA SER A 220 2.36 32.49 0.57
C SER A 220 1.37 31.39 0.16
N ASP A 221 1.61 30.15 0.61
CA ASP A 221 0.72 29.03 0.31
C ASP A 221 -0.63 29.15 1.02
N SER A 222 -0.66 29.64 2.26
CA SER A 222 -1.92 29.86 3.00
C SER A 222 -2.82 30.86 2.29
N HIS A 223 -2.26 31.98 1.82
CA HIS A 223 -3.01 32.98 1.06
C HIS A 223 -3.55 32.42 -0.28
N LEU A 224 -2.75 31.61 -0.98
CA LEU A 224 -3.21 30.93 -2.20
C LEU A 224 -4.35 29.94 -1.93
N VAL A 225 -4.26 29.16 -0.85
CA VAL A 225 -5.34 28.23 -0.46
C VAL A 225 -6.63 28.98 -0.15
N GLN A 226 -6.57 30.10 0.59
CA GLN A 226 -7.73 30.96 0.85
C GLN A 226 -8.33 31.53 -0.44
N GLN A 227 -7.48 31.96 -1.38
CA GLN A 227 -7.94 32.43 -2.69
C GLN A 227 -8.65 31.32 -3.48
N PHE A 228 -8.11 30.09 -3.47
CA PHE A 228 -8.78 28.94 -4.09
C PHE A 228 -10.11 28.62 -3.43
N GLN A 229 -10.17 28.61 -2.09
CA GLN A 229 -11.42 28.38 -1.36
C GLN A 229 -12.49 29.43 -1.71
N HIS A 230 -12.13 30.70 -1.82
CA HIS A 230 -13.05 31.73 -2.26
C HIS A 230 -13.55 31.48 -3.69
N ARG A 231 -12.67 31.15 -4.64
CA ARG A 231 -13.08 30.80 -6.01
C ARG A 231 -14.01 29.58 -6.05
N LEU A 232 -13.73 28.56 -5.25
CA LEU A 232 -14.56 27.36 -5.15
C LEU A 232 -15.93 27.63 -4.53
N SER A 233 -16.05 28.61 -3.62
CA SER A 233 -17.35 29.01 -3.05
C SER A 233 -18.32 29.64 -4.06
N LEU A 234 -17.81 30.05 -5.24
CA LEU A 234 -18.59 30.62 -6.33
C LEU A 234 -18.96 29.57 -7.41
N GLU A 235 -18.42 28.36 -7.32
CA GLU A 235 -18.72 27.25 -8.24
C GLU A 235 -19.89 26.41 -7.71
N ASP A 236 -20.41 25.49 -8.54
CA ASP A 236 -21.40 24.51 -8.08
C ASP A 236 -20.79 23.54 -7.05
N ALA A 237 -21.68 22.88 -6.29
CA ALA A 237 -21.30 22.00 -5.20
C ALA A 237 -20.31 20.90 -5.63
N PHE A 238 -20.55 20.27 -6.78
CA PHE A 238 -19.70 19.19 -7.29
C PHE A 238 -18.28 19.69 -7.56
N ILE A 239 -18.12 20.80 -8.27
CA ILE A 239 -16.80 21.39 -8.55
C ILE A 239 -16.12 21.85 -7.28
N ALA A 240 -16.88 22.52 -6.40
CA ALA A 240 -16.36 23.02 -5.14
C ALA A 240 -15.79 21.88 -4.29
N ASP A 241 -16.45 20.73 -4.27
CA ASP A 241 -16.02 19.55 -3.54
C ASP A 241 -14.82 18.84 -4.15
N VAL A 242 -14.76 18.73 -5.48
CA VAL A 242 -13.58 18.22 -6.18
C VAL A 242 -12.38 19.11 -5.86
N GLY A 243 -12.55 20.44 -5.96
CA GLY A 243 -11.50 21.41 -5.67
C GLY A 243 -11.04 21.36 -4.22
N ARG A 244 -11.97 21.31 -3.25
CA ARG A 244 -11.64 21.17 -1.81
C ARG A 244 -10.88 19.88 -1.53
N SER A 245 -11.28 18.78 -2.17
CA SER A 245 -10.59 17.50 -2.04
C SER A 245 -9.17 17.52 -2.59
N LEU A 246 -8.96 18.20 -3.73
CA LEU A 246 -7.62 18.42 -4.28
C LEU A 246 -6.77 19.32 -3.37
N LEU A 247 -7.33 20.35 -2.75
CA LEU A 247 -6.62 21.18 -1.77
C LEU A 247 -6.16 20.35 -0.56
N ALA A 248 -7.04 19.49 -0.03
CA ALA A 248 -6.70 18.57 1.05
C ALA A 248 -5.57 17.60 0.64
N LEU A 249 -5.61 17.08 -0.59
CA LEU A 249 -4.54 16.25 -1.13
C LEU A 249 -3.19 17.00 -1.23
N GLY A 250 -3.21 18.28 -1.63
CA GLY A 250 -1.99 19.09 -1.63
C GLY A 250 -1.42 19.27 -0.22
N ASN A 251 -2.27 19.53 0.77
CA ASN A 251 -1.85 19.63 2.17
C ASN A 251 -1.30 18.29 2.69
N PHE A 252 -1.93 17.17 2.34
CA PHE A 252 -1.51 15.83 2.74
C PHE A 252 -0.03 15.53 2.44
N PHE A 253 0.49 15.95 1.28
CA PHE A 253 1.91 15.71 0.93
C PHE A 253 2.92 16.47 1.80
N TYR A 254 2.47 17.40 2.65
CA TYR A 254 3.30 18.20 3.55
C TYR A 254 3.00 17.98 5.03
N THR A 255 1.98 17.18 5.33
CA THR A 255 1.54 16.89 6.68
C THR A 255 2.02 15.49 7.05
N GLY A 256 2.77 15.38 8.15
CA GLY A 256 3.20 14.08 8.67
C GLY A 256 2.02 13.26 9.20
N PRO A 257 2.13 11.92 9.24
CA PRO A 257 1.08 11.04 9.78
C PRO A 257 0.47 11.46 11.12
N SER A 258 1.28 12.03 12.00
CA SER A 258 0.83 12.50 13.33
C SER A 258 -0.17 13.66 13.28
N GLU A 259 -0.21 14.40 12.17
CA GLU A 259 -1.05 15.59 11.98
C GLU A 259 -2.21 15.34 11.00
N TRP A 260 -2.34 14.14 10.41
CA TRP A 260 -3.39 13.83 9.44
C TRP A 260 -4.81 14.01 9.98
N ALA A 261 -5.02 13.90 11.30
CA ALA A 261 -6.31 14.18 11.92
C ALA A 261 -6.80 15.62 11.69
N ASN A 262 -5.87 16.57 11.48
CA ASN A 262 -6.19 17.98 11.30
C ASN A 262 -6.63 18.32 9.86
N LEU A 263 -6.36 17.44 8.89
CA LEU A 263 -6.65 17.67 7.47
C LEU A 263 -8.17 17.73 7.17
N HIS A 264 -9.00 17.13 8.03
CA HIS A 264 -10.44 16.99 7.81
C HIS A 264 -11.28 17.95 8.66
N SER A 265 -10.66 18.98 9.25
CA SER A 265 -11.37 19.97 10.08
C SER A 265 -12.33 20.85 9.26
N ASP A 266 -12.03 21.10 8.00
CA ASP A 266 -12.75 22.06 7.14
C ASP A 266 -13.72 21.41 6.13
N CYS A 267 -13.86 20.08 6.14
CA CYS A 267 -14.54 19.32 5.08
C CYS A 267 -15.74 18.50 5.61
N VAL A 268 -16.77 19.20 6.09
CA VAL A 268 -17.97 18.59 6.68
C VAL A 268 -18.74 17.75 5.65
N ASP A 269 -18.89 18.23 4.41
CA ASP A 269 -19.66 17.54 3.34
C ASP A 269 -19.03 16.23 2.86
N VAL A 270 -17.73 16.01 3.07
CA VAL A 270 -17.06 14.74 2.69
C VAL A 270 -17.43 13.60 3.65
N ARG A 271 -17.76 13.91 4.91
CA ARG A 271 -18.09 12.89 5.93
C ARG A 271 -19.36 12.10 5.61
N GLU A 272 -20.33 12.74 4.96
CA GLU A 272 -21.59 12.09 4.55
C GLU A 272 -21.40 11.25 3.27
N ARG A 273 -20.48 11.66 2.38
CA ARG A 273 -20.28 11.03 1.06
C ARG A 273 -19.47 9.75 1.07
N CYS A 274 -18.54 9.61 2.02
CA CYS A 274 -17.70 8.42 2.16
C CYS A 274 -18.47 7.13 2.50
N GLN A 275 -19.77 7.20 2.79
CA GLN A 275 -20.57 6.04 3.16
C GLN A 275 -20.81 5.06 1.99
N PHE A 276 -20.78 5.54 0.74
CA PHE A 276 -21.06 4.72 -0.44
C PHE A 276 -20.19 5.10 -1.64
N PHE A 277 -19.00 4.51 -1.77
CA PHE A 277 -18.11 4.79 -2.91
C PHE A 277 -18.70 4.39 -4.27
N GLU A 278 -19.57 3.38 -4.32
CA GLU A 278 -20.18 2.93 -5.58
C GLU A 278 -21.21 3.90 -6.15
N SER A 279 -21.88 4.70 -5.30
CA SER A 279 -22.90 5.66 -5.74
C SER A 279 -22.31 6.98 -6.23
N GLN A 280 -21.02 7.23 -6.01
CA GLN A 280 -20.37 8.47 -6.43
C GLN A 280 -19.83 8.38 -7.86
N GLU A 281 -19.97 9.47 -8.60
CA GLU A 281 -19.33 9.61 -9.92
C GLU A 281 -17.86 10.04 -9.79
N GLU A 282 -17.05 9.71 -10.79
CA GLU A 282 -15.69 10.24 -10.88
C GLU A 282 -15.73 11.75 -11.21
N PRO A 283 -14.88 12.59 -10.59
CA PRO A 283 -13.69 12.22 -9.83
C PRO A 283 -13.88 12.11 -8.31
N LEU A 284 -15.08 12.43 -7.79
CA LEU A 284 -15.36 12.40 -6.34
C LEU A 284 -15.23 11.00 -5.76
N LYS A 285 -15.66 9.96 -6.47
CA LYS A 285 -15.47 8.55 -6.06
C LYS A 285 -14.05 8.23 -5.57
N THR A 286 -13.03 8.62 -6.34
CA THR A 286 -11.63 8.37 -5.99
C THR A 286 -11.14 9.30 -4.87
N LEU A 287 -11.59 10.56 -4.87
CA LEU A 287 -11.21 11.56 -3.88
C LEU A 287 -11.82 11.26 -2.49
N ASP A 288 -13.08 10.84 -2.43
CA ASP A 288 -13.76 10.42 -1.20
C ASP A 288 -13.09 9.18 -0.62
N ARG A 289 -12.68 8.22 -1.46
CA ARG A 289 -11.87 7.07 -1.00
C ARG A 289 -10.53 7.54 -0.43
N PHE A 290 -9.88 8.53 -1.03
CA PHE A 290 -8.66 9.12 -0.47
C PHE A 290 -8.90 9.75 0.91
N HIS A 291 -9.99 10.50 1.09
CA HIS A 291 -10.34 11.08 2.38
C HIS A 291 -10.61 10.02 3.44
N PHE A 292 -11.42 9.02 3.12
CA PHE A 292 -11.72 7.91 4.01
C PHE A 292 -10.45 7.19 4.48
N LYS A 293 -9.53 6.90 3.54
CA LYS A 293 -8.22 6.29 3.85
C LYS A 293 -7.38 7.18 4.75
N THR A 294 -7.34 8.49 4.49
CA THR A 294 -6.55 9.45 5.28
C THR A 294 -7.07 9.55 6.72
N GLU A 295 -8.39 9.52 6.89
CA GLU A 295 -9.01 9.59 8.21
C GLU A 295 -8.82 8.30 9.01
N LEU A 296 -8.97 7.13 8.37
CA LEU A 296 -8.61 5.85 9.00
C LEU A 296 -7.13 5.82 9.38
N ALA A 297 -6.25 6.32 8.52
CA ALA A 297 -4.84 6.42 8.81
C ALA A 297 -4.55 7.33 10.02
N ALA A 298 -5.23 8.47 10.12
CA ALA A 298 -5.15 9.35 11.28
C ALA A 298 -5.64 8.67 12.57
N SER A 299 -6.74 7.89 12.49
CA SER A 299 -7.25 7.08 13.61
C SER A 299 -6.21 6.05 14.08
N ILE A 300 -5.55 5.34 13.14
CA ILE A 300 -4.50 4.36 13.44
C ILE A 300 -3.31 5.00 14.16
N ILE A 301 -2.86 6.17 13.71
CA ILE A 301 -1.69 6.87 14.28
C ILE A 301 -2.03 7.46 15.66
N THR A 302 -3.14 8.18 15.76
CA THR A 302 -3.51 8.93 16.96
C THR A 302 -4.20 8.07 18.01
N THR A 303 -4.61 6.84 17.67
CA THR A 303 -5.42 5.95 18.52
C THR A 303 -6.72 6.61 19.00
N LYS A 304 -7.34 7.39 18.11
CA LYS A 304 -8.63 8.05 18.31
C LYS A 304 -9.65 7.51 17.32
N SER A 305 -10.93 7.68 17.64
CA SER A 305 -12.01 7.29 16.73
C SER A 305 -11.97 8.13 15.45
N PRO A 306 -12.24 7.55 14.27
CA PRO A 306 -12.46 8.34 13.07
C PRO A 306 -13.73 9.19 13.24
N SER A 307 -13.68 10.43 12.76
CA SER A 307 -14.75 11.42 12.82
C SER A 307 -15.90 11.18 11.83
N LEU A 308 -15.75 10.28 10.85
CA LEU A 308 -16.81 9.78 9.97
C LEU A 308 -17.89 9.13 10.83
N GLN A 309 -19.13 9.59 10.68
CA GLN A 309 -20.27 9.02 11.38
C GLN A 309 -20.42 7.53 11.06
N SER A 310 -20.93 6.78 12.05
CA SER A 310 -21.07 5.33 12.02
C SER A 310 -21.57 4.84 10.67
N LEU A 311 -20.75 4.07 9.96
CA LEU A 311 -21.23 3.35 8.79
C LEU A 311 -22.46 2.53 9.21
N PRO A 312 -23.53 2.51 8.40
CA PRO A 312 -24.70 1.71 8.70
C PRO A 312 -24.26 0.28 9.03
N LEU A 313 -24.82 -0.23 10.13
CA LEU A 313 -24.58 -1.55 10.70
C LEU A 313 -24.21 -2.53 9.59
N MET A 314 -22.92 -2.89 9.55
CA MET A 314 -22.31 -3.84 8.62
C MET A 314 -23.32 -4.80 7.99
N ASN A 315 -23.48 -4.73 6.66
CA ASN A 315 -24.17 -5.78 5.92
C ASN A 315 -23.65 -7.14 6.38
N ASP A 316 -24.56 -8.06 6.70
CA ASP A 316 -24.23 -9.42 7.16
C ASP A 316 -23.50 -10.22 6.07
N THR A 317 -23.66 -9.83 4.81
CA THR A 317 -22.97 -10.38 3.65
C THR A 317 -21.54 -9.87 3.55
N PHE A 318 -20.60 -10.56 4.20
CA PHE A 318 -19.17 -10.37 4.01
C PHE A 318 -18.62 -11.41 3.02
N LEU A 319 -17.95 -10.96 1.95
CA LEU A 319 -17.37 -11.81 0.90
C LEU A 319 -18.40 -12.64 0.13
N THR A 320 -19.19 -12.01 -0.75
CA THR A 320 -20.04 -12.74 -1.70
C THR A 320 -19.22 -13.20 -2.92
N SER A 321 -19.66 -14.26 -3.60
CA SER A 321 -18.92 -14.94 -4.68
C SER A 321 -18.74 -14.11 -5.96
N ALA A 322 -19.30 -12.90 -6.04
CA ALA A 322 -19.32 -12.06 -7.25
C ALA A 322 -18.64 -10.68 -7.06
N LEU A 323 -17.92 -10.46 -5.96
CA LEU A 323 -17.30 -9.16 -5.69
C LEU A 323 -16.05 -8.92 -6.55
N THR A 324 -15.90 -7.69 -7.02
CA THR A 324 -14.70 -7.22 -7.71
C THR A 324 -13.57 -6.91 -6.71
N PRO A 325 -12.29 -6.94 -7.11
CA PRO A 325 -11.20 -6.58 -6.18
C PRO A 325 -11.37 -5.22 -5.49
N PRO A 326 -11.82 -4.13 -6.17
CA PRO A 326 -12.14 -2.85 -5.53
C PRO A 326 -13.22 -2.95 -4.45
N SER A 327 -14.34 -3.63 -4.73
CA SER A 327 -15.42 -3.76 -3.75
C SER A 327 -14.97 -4.59 -2.54
N ILE A 328 -14.14 -5.61 -2.75
CA ILE A 328 -13.54 -6.39 -1.65
C ILE A 328 -12.64 -5.51 -0.78
N TYR A 329 -11.84 -4.62 -1.39
CA TYR A 329 -10.99 -3.70 -0.64
C TYR A 329 -11.81 -2.68 0.14
N ASP A 330 -12.86 -2.12 -0.45
CA ASP A 330 -13.77 -1.19 0.21
C ASP A 330 -14.46 -1.86 1.43
N ASP A 331 -14.86 -3.13 1.31
CA ASP A 331 -15.36 -3.95 2.43
C ASP A 331 -14.34 -4.11 3.56
N CYS A 332 -13.06 -4.31 3.23
CA CYS A 332 -11.98 -4.40 4.20
C CYS A 332 -11.72 -3.07 4.92
N LEU A 333 -11.80 -1.94 4.22
CA LEU A 333 -11.66 -0.62 4.84
C LEU A 333 -12.84 -0.30 5.76
N THR A 334 -14.07 -0.57 5.32
CA THR A 334 -15.27 -0.45 6.16
C THR A 334 -15.17 -1.34 7.39
N HIS A 335 -14.62 -2.55 7.25
CA HIS A 335 -14.40 -3.44 8.37
C HIS A 335 -13.41 -2.87 9.40
N LEU A 336 -12.31 -2.30 8.92
CA LEU A 336 -11.35 -1.62 9.75
C LEU A 336 -11.96 -0.40 10.47
N ALA A 337 -12.74 0.41 9.75
CA ALA A 337 -13.45 1.56 10.32
C ALA A 337 -14.34 1.16 11.49
N ALA A 338 -15.17 0.13 11.31
CA ALA A 338 -16.05 -0.38 12.38
C ALA A 338 -15.27 -0.93 13.58
N CYS A 339 -14.11 -1.55 13.35
CA CYS A 339 -13.22 -1.96 14.44
C CYS A 339 -12.66 -0.75 15.20
N CYS A 340 -12.28 0.32 14.51
CA CYS A 340 -11.83 1.56 15.15
C CYS A 340 -12.94 2.20 15.98
N HIS A 341 -14.15 2.38 15.42
CA HIS A 341 -15.32 2.92 16.14
C HIS A 341 -15.62 2.11 17.40
N LEU A 342 -15.79 0.79 17.29
CA LEU A 342 -16.06 -0.08 18.44
C LEU A 342 -15.00 0.07 19.53
N ILE A 343 -13.73 0.14 19.15
CA ILE A 343 -12.63 0.14 20.11
C ILE A 343 -12.51 1.51 20.79
N HIS A 344 -12.59 2.59 20.02
CA HIS A 344 -12.36 3.94 20.51
C HIS A 344 -13.58 4.57 21.18
N ASP A 345 -14.79 4.32 20.69
CA ASP A 345 -16.01 4.95 21.19
C ASP A 345 -16.68 4.12 22.30
N GLU A 346 -16.58 2.78 22.22
CA GLU A 346 -17.24 1.90 23.18
C GLU A 346 -16.22 1.27 24.16
N ILE A 347 -15.26 0.47 23.65
CA ILE A 347 -14.45 -0.40 24.52
C ILE A 347 -13.44 0.37 25.38
N ILE A 348 -12.72 1.36 24.84
CA ILE A 348 -11.75 2.14 25.61
C ILE A 348 -12.44 2.93 26.74
N PRO A 349 -13.54 3.68 26.49
CA PRO A 349 -14.30 4.33 27.55
C PRO A 349 -14.79 3.37 28.64
N LEU A 350 -15.29 2.19 28.25
CA LEU A 350 -15.71 1.14 29.18
C LEU A 350 -14.56 0.68 30.11
N PHE A 351 -13.34 0.54 29.59
CA PHE A 351 -12.17 0.17 30.41
C PHE A 351 -11.67 1.32 31.29
N ASN A 352 -11.86 2.57 30.87
CA ASN A 352 -11.44 3.75 31.61
C ASN A 352 -12.46 4.18 32.68
N GLY A 353 -13.62 3.50 32.78
CA GLY A 353 -14.68 3.86 33.72
C GLY A 353 -15.37 5.19 33.39
N ILE A 354 -15.19 5.70 32.17
CA ILE A 354 -15.85 6.90 31.68
C ILE A 354 -17.24 6.46 31.22
N VAL A 355 -18.23 6.55 32.12
CA VAL A 355 -19.64 6.47 31.73
C VAL A 355 -19.99 7.79 31.06
N PRO A 356 -20.45 7.82 29.80
CA PRO A 356 -20.90 9.05 29.17
C PRO A 356 -22.02 9.64 30.02
N ALA A 357 -21.79 10.84 30.58
CA ALA A 357 -22.86 11.59 31.21
C ALA A 357 -23.87 11.97 30.12
N GLN A 358 -25.09 11.44 30.24
CA GLN A 358 -26.30 11.83 29.50
C GLN A 358 -26.45 11.28 28.07
N SER A 359 -26.99 10.06 27.95
CA SER A 359 -28.04 9.74 26.95
C SER A 359 -28.90 8.58 27.47
N PRO A 360 -30.23 8.52 27.20
CA PRO A 360 -31.14 7.53 27.79
C PRO A 360 -31.04 6.13 27.16
N THR A 361 -30.12 5.93 26.22
CA THR A 361 -29.99 4.70 25.43
C THR A 361 -28.56 4.19 25.55
N HIS A 362 -28.16 3.77 26.75
CA HIS A 362 -26.89 3.06 26.89
C HIS A 362 -27.08 1.67 26.25
N GLU A 363 -26.44 1.47 25.12
CA GLU A 363 -26.31 0.17 24.46
C GLU A 363 -25.87 -0.87 25.51
N PRO A 364 -26.57 -2.01 25.64
CA PRO A 364 -26.27 -2.97 26.69
C PRO A 364 -24.83 -3.49 26.53
N TYR A 365 -24.10 -3.67 27.64
CA TYR A 365 -22.76 -4.28 27.64
C TYR A 365 -22.67 -5.59 26.83
N SER A 366 -23.75 -6.36 26.77
CA SER A 366 -23.83 -7.58 25.96
C SER A 366 -23.74 -7.29 24.46
N LEU A 367 -24.31 -6.19 23.98
CA LEU A 367 -24.34 -5.82 22.57
C LEU A 367 -22.96 -5.37 22.10
N VAL A 368 -22.22 -4.56 22.88
CA VAL A 368 -20.82 -4.18 22.59
C VAL A 368 -19.92 -5.41 22.35
N TRP A 369 -19.99 -6.41 23.26
CA TRP A 369 -19.18 -7.62 23.12
C TRP A 369 -19.70 -8.58 22.04
N SER A 370 -20.99 -8.52 21.72
CA SER A 370 -21.54 -9.23 20.56
C SER A 370 -21.02 -8.62 19.25
N THR A 371 -20.92 -7.29 19.16
CA THR A 371 -20.33 -6.57 18.04
C THR A 371 -18.85 -6.91 17.89
N TRP A 372 -18.08 -6.93 19.00
CA TRP A 372 -16.70 -7.42 18.99
C TRP A 372 -16.60 -8.83 18.41
N SER A 373 -17.50 -9.73 18.84
CA SER A 373 -17.51 -11.13 18.40
C SER A 373 -17.86 -11.26 16.91
N LYS A 374 -18.81 -10.45 16.42
CA LYS A 374 -19.19 -10.37 15.00
C LYS A 374 -18.02 -9.88 14.15
N LEU A 375 -17.35 -8.81 14.57
CA LEU A 375 -16.17 -8.28 13.88
C LEU A 375 -15.02 -9.29 13.85
N TRP A 376 -14.75 -9.93 14.99
CA TRP A 376 -13.74 -10.98 15.06
C TRP A 376 -14.07 -12.18 14.16
N ALA A 377 -15.33 -12.62 14.12
CA ALA A 377 -15.77 -13.70 13.25
C ALA A 377 -15.51 -13.38 11.77
N ARG A 378 -15.74 -12.12 11.34
CA ARG A 378 -15.42 -11.66 9.98
C ARG A 378 -13.92 -11.71 9.68
N CYS A 379 -13.06 -11.27 10.61
CA CYS A 379 -11.61 -11.42 10.46
C CYS A 379 -11.21 -12.90 10.23
N VAL A 380 -11.79 -13.82 11.01
CA VAL A 380 -11.51 -15.27 10.88
C VAL A 380 -12.05 -15.82 9.56
N GLN A 381 -13.25 -15.42 9.16
CA GLN A 381 -13.88 -15.81 7.90
C GLN A 381 -13.04 -15.36 6.69
N TRP A 382 -12.52 -14.12 6.70
CA TRP A 382 -11.60 -13.65 5.66
C TRP A 382 -10.40 -14.58 5.46
N PHE A 383 -9.75 -15.02 6.53
CA PHE A 383 -8.59 -15.90 6.39
C PHE A 383 -8.92 -17.30 5.85
N ARG A 384 -10.19 -17.71 5.93
CA ARG A 384 -10.68 -18.98 5.41
C ARG A 384 -11.13 -18.87 3.96
N ASP A 385 -11.90 -17.82 3.66
CA ASP A 385 -12.75 -17.74 2.47
C ASP A 385 -12.33 -16.62 1.50
N ARG A 386 -11.22 -15.89 1.77
CA ARG A 386 -10.79 -14.80 0.89
C ARG A 386 -10.60 -15.28 -0.56
N PRO A 387 -11.03 -14.49 -1.55
CA PRO A 387 -10.92 -14.85 -2.97
C PRO A 387 -9.47 -15.11 -3.42
N PRO A 388 -9.26 -15.89 -4.48
CA PRO A 388 -7.92 -16.22 -4.99
C PRO A 388 -7.04 -15.00 -5.27
N ASP A 389 -7.63 -13.90 -5.76
CA ASP A 389 -6.91 -12.66 -6.05
C ASP A 389 -6.33 -11.98 -4.79
N MET A 390 -6.86 -12.33 -3.61
CA MET A 390 -6.44 -11.83 -2.30
C MET A 390 -5.54 -12.83 -1.55
N VAL A 391 -5.15 -13.94 -2.17
CA VAL A 391 -4.25 -14.95 -1.60
C VAL A 391 -2.81 -14.66 -2.08
N PRO A 392 -1.80 -14.78 -1.21
CA PRO A 392 -0.41 -14.64 -1.64
C PRO A 392 -0.05 -15.71 -2.69
N LEU A 393 0.72 -15.32 -3.71
CA LEU A 393 1.27 -16.23 -4.72
C LEU A 393 2.33 -17.16 -4.13
N LEU A 394 3.19 -16.59 -3.29
CA LEU A 394 4.26 -17.28 -2.57
C LEU A 394 4.08 -17.05 -1.08
N GLU A 395 4.04 -18.12 -0.31
CA GLU A 395 4.09 -18.06 1.15
C GLU A 395 5.37 -18.75 1.63
N SER A 396 6.24 -17.97 2.26
CA SER A 396 7.47 -18.50 2.83
C SER A 396 7.17 -19.34 4.08
N PRO A 397 7.90 -20.45 4.29
CA PRO A 397 7.85 -21.22 5.51
C PRO A 397 7.92 -20.39 6.78
N GLU A 398 7.20 -20.82 7.83
CA GLU A 398 7.30 -20.21 9.15
C GLU A 398 8.70 -20.45 9.75
N VAL A 399 9.58 -19.49 9.56
CA VAL A 399 10.92 -19.45 10.13
C VAL A 399 10.93 -18.40 11.24
N ASP A 400 11.20 -18.85 12.46
CA ASP A 400 11.32 -17.96 13.60
C ASP A 400 12.64 -17.12 13.47
N HIS A 401 12.50 -15.80 13.33
CA HIS A 401 13.47 -14.81 12.81
C HIS A 401 14.82 -14.56 13.54
N ALA A 402 15.37 -15.51 14.28
CA ALA A 402 16.59 -15.25 15.08
C ALA A 402 17.92 -15.63 14.41
N THR A 403 17.93 -16.38 13.30
CA THR A 403 19.18 -16.96 12.75
C THR A 403 19.32 -16.96 11.23
N SER A 404 18.34 -16.49 10.43
CA SER A 404 18.60 -16.21 9.02
C SER A 404 19.27 -14.83 8.91
N THR A 405 20.59 -14.82 8.84
CA THR A 405 21.43 -13.61 8.84
C THR A 405 21.12 -12.60 7.73
N ASN A 406 20.32 -12.96 6.71
CA ASN A 406 20.12 -12.11 5.54
C ASN A 406 18.69 -11.53 5.37
N THR A 407 17.66 -12.01 6.09
CA THR A 407 16.28 -11.49 5.92
C THR A 407 15.50 -11.42 7.24
N PRO A 408 15.13 -10.21 7.74
CA PRO A 408 14.49 -10.04 9.05
C PRO A 408 13.00 -10.44 9.10
N PHE A 409 12.38 -10.61 7.93
CA PHE A 409 11.01 -11.07 7.76
C PHE A 409 10.98 -12.20 6.72
N THR A 410 10.09 -13.18 6.88
CA THR A 410 9.81 -14.19 5.84
C THR A 410 9.13 -13.50 4.67
N ALA A 411 9.09 -14.11 3.48
CA ALA A 411 8.49 -13.50 2.29
C ALA A 411 7.03 -13.94 2.08
N ASP A 412 6.15 -12.98 1.76
CA ASP A 412 4.84 -13.26 1.15
C ASP A 412 4.69 -12.32 -0.03
N VAL A 413 4.49 -12.89 -1.21
CA VAL A 413 4.41 -12.11 -2.45
C VAL A 413 2.97 -12.16 -2.94
N TYR A 414 2.38 -11.00 -3.19
CA TYR A 414 1.04 -10.86 -3.74
C TYR A 414 1.09 -10.53 -5.23
N SER A 415 -0.02 -10.76 -5.93
CA SER A 415 -0.16 -10.48 -7.36
C SER A 415 -0.49 -9.02 -7.66
N SER A 416 -0.95 -8.24 -6.67
CA SER A 416 -1.39 -6.85 -6.85
C SER A 416 -1.28 -6.03 -5.57
N ALA A 417 -1.16 -4.70 -5.72
CA ALA A 417 -1.13 -3.76 -4.58
C ALA A 417 -2.43 -3.79 -3.76
N ILE A 418 -3.58 -3.87 -4.44
CA ILE A 418 -4.90 -3.95 -3.78
C ILE A 418 -5.04 -5.17 -2.88
N ALA A 419 -4.45 -6.31 -3.27
CA ALA A 419 -4.44 -7.50 -2.42
C ALA A 419 -3.59 -7.33 -1.16
N VAL A 420 -2.43 -6.65 -1.27
CA VAL A 420 -1.60 -6.29 -0.12
C VAL A 420 -2.37 -5.38 0.83
N GLN A 421 -3.01 -4.34 0.31
CA GLN A 421 -3.75 -3.34 1.08
C GLN A 421 -4.98 -3.95 1.78
N ALA A 422 -5.76 -4.79 1.09
CA ALA A 422 -6.92 -5.48 1.66
C ALA A 422 -6.51 -6.43 2.81
N ASN A 423 -5.47 -7.25 2.59
CA ASN A 423 -4.96 -8.13 3.65
C ASN A 423 -4.39 -7.34 4.82
N LEU A 424 -3.71 -6.22 4.56
CA LEU A 424 -3.20 -5.33 5.60
C LEU A 424 -4.33 -4.77 6.46
N ALA A 425 -5.43 -4.29 5.87
CA ALA A 425 -6.58 -3.78 6.59
C ALA A 425 -7.20 -4.85 7.53
N ILE A 426 -7.37 -6.09 7.06
CA ILE A 426 -7.89 -7.18 7.90
C ILE A 426 -6.89 -7.62 8.97
N HIS A 427 -5.59 -7.71 8.66
CA HIS A 427 -4.58 -8.04 9.65
C HIS A 427 -4.51 -6.99 10.77
N PHE A 428 -4.65 -5.71 10.44
CA PHE A 428 -4.67 -4.63 11.42
C PHE A 428 -5.97 -4.63 12.24
N SER A 429 -7.12 -4.89 11.60
CA SER A 429 -8.41 -5.07 12.30
C SER A 429 -8.31 -6.18 13.36
N ALA A 430 -7.76 -7.33 12.99
CA ALA A 430 -7.52 -8.43 13.92
C ALA A 430 -6.54 -8.06 15.04
N LEU A 431 -5.45 -7.34 14.73
CA LEU A 431 -4.49 -6.85 15.73
C LEU A 431 -5.16 -5.91 16.74
N LEU A 432 -6.01 -5.01 16.26
CA LEU A 432 -6.76 -4.05 17.08
C LEU A 432 -7.73 -4.77 18.00
N LEU A 433 -8.58 -5.66 17.47
CA LEU A 433 -9.54 -6.45 18.24
C LEU A 433 -8.85 -7.33 19.30
N LEU A 434 -7.74 -7.99 18.94
CA LEU A 434 -6.96 -8.81 19.87
C LEU A 434 -6.30 -7.99 20.99
N SER A 435 -6.02 -6.70 20.75
CA SER A 435 -5.46 -5.81 21.75
C SER A 435 -6.45 -5.49 22.88
N TYR A 436 -7.75 -5.63 22.61
CA TYR A 436 -8.85 -5.39 23.56
C TYR A 436 -9.77 -6.61 23.72
N LYS A 437 -9.20 -7.81 23.57
CA LYS A 437 -9.95 -9.07 23.63
C LYS A 437 -10.65 -9.25 25.00
N PRO A 438 -11.95 -9.65 25.04
CA PRO A 438 -12.65 -9.94 26.27
C PRO A 438 -12.02 -11.12 27.04
N ARG A 439 -11.91 -11.00 28.37
CA ARG A 439 -11.19 -11.97 29.23
C ARG A 439 -11.72 -13.40 29.13
N LEU A 440 -13.03 -13.57 28.95
CA LEU A 440 -13.69 -14.87 28.97
C LEU A 440 -13.75 -15.55 27.58
N VAL A 441 -13.42 -14.85 26.51
CA VAL A 441 -13.48 -15.39 25.15
C VAL A 441 -12.31 -16.35 24.91
N LYS A 442 -12.62 -17.61 24.62
CA LYS A 442 -11.64 -18.62 24.22
C LYS A 442 -11.54 -18.68 22.69
N LEU A 443 -10.33 -18.58 22.15
CA LEU A 443 -10.05 -18.62 20.71
C LEU A 443 -9.42 -19.97 20.28
N SER A 444 -9.69 -21.03 21.03
CA SER A 444 -9.02 -22.34 20.89
C SER A 444 -9.41 -23.12 19.62
N SER A 445 -10.53 -22.79 18.98
CA SER A 445 -11.01 -23.43 17.74
C SER A 445 -10.36 -22.90 16.46
N ILE A 446 -9.50 -21.88 16.56
CA ILE A 446 -8.90 -21.16 15.44
C ILE A 446 -7.40 -21.47 15.40
N PRO A 447 -6.75 -21.53 14.21
CA PRO A 447 -5.30 -21.64 14.13
C PRO A 447 -4.59 -20.64 15.05
N HIS A 448 -3.70 -21.14 15.93
CA HIS A 448 -3.05 -20.35 16.98
C HIS A 448 -2.41 -19.05 16.47
N ARG A 449 -1.89 -19.05 15.23
CA ARG A 449 -1.29 -17.86 14.59
C ARG A 449 -2.27 -16.70 14.47
N LEU A 450 -3.53 -16.96 14.11
CA LEU A 450 -4.55 -15.91 13.96
C LEU A 450 -4.94 -15.30 15.31
N ALA A 451 -4.76 -16.01 16.42
CA ALA A 451 -4.99 -15.47 17.76
C ALA A 451 -3.78 -14.69 18.32
N SER A 452 -2.67 -14.59 17.58
CA SER A 452 -1.41 -14.01 18.06
C SER A 452 -1.22 -12.57 17.58
N ARG A 453 -1.24 -11.61 18.52
CA ARG A 453 -0.97 -10.19 18.23
C ARG A 453 0.39 -9.98 17.56
N SER A 454 1.43 -10.62 18.08
CA SER A 454 2.78 -10.51 17.52
C SER A 454 2.87 -11.06 16.09
N TRP A 455 2.11 -12.11 15.77
CA TRP A 455 2.06 -12.65 14.42
C TRP A 455 1.43 -11.65 13.45
N HIS A 456 0.30 -11.03 13.82
CA HIS A 456 -0.33 -9.98 13.00
C HIS A 456 0.61 -8.78 12.80
N ALA A 457 1.25 -8.28 13.86
CA ALA A 457 2.19 -7.17 13.75
C ALA A 457 3.38 -7.49 12.82
N GLN A 458 3.95 -8.70 12.92
CA GLN A 458 5.03 -9.14 12.03
C GLN A 458 4.55 -9.34 10.58
N LYS A 459 3.34 -9.89 10.39
CA LYS A 459 2.73 -10.05 9.06
C LYS A 459 2.52 -8.69 8.39
N LEU A 460 2.07 -7.68 9.13
CA LEU A 460 1.88 -6.32 8.64
C LEU A 460 3.19 -5.67 8.18
N ALA A 461 4.26 -5.77 8.99
CA ALA A 461 5.59 -5.32 8.57
C ALA A 461 6.05 -6.08 7.32
N LYS A 462 5.93 -7.42 7.33
CA LYS A 462 6.28 -8.28 6.21
C LYS A 462 5.59 -7.89 4.90
N LEU A 463 4.29 -7.61 4.92
CA LEU A 463 3.52 -7.19 3.74
C LEU A 463 4.10 -5.93 3.09
N ALA A 464 4.51 -4.95 3.91
CA ALA A 464 5.10 -3.71 3.43
C ALA A 464 6.55 -3.87 2.91
N LEU A 465 7.32 -4.78 3.50
CA LEU A 465 8.72 -4.98 3.11
C LEU A 465 8.90 -5.79 1.83
N TRP A 466 8.13 -6.87 1.65
CA TRP A 466 8.37 -7.85 0.58
C TRP A 466 7.67 -7.54 -0.74
N ASN A 467 6.66 -6.68 -0.72
CA ASN A 467 6.00 -6.21 -1.93
C ASN A 467 6.62 -4.87 -2.35
N ASN A 468 6.76 -4.64 -3.65
CA ASN A 468 7.43 -3.47 -4.20
C ASN A 468 6.63 -2.87 -5.37
N PHE A 469 5.32 -2.75 -5.20
CA PHE A 469 4.50 -2.01 -6.15
C PHE A 469 4.77 -0.51 -5.95
N SER A 470 4.90 0.26 -7.04
CA SER A 470 4.88 1.74 -6.99
C SER A 470 3.64 2.27 -6.25
N ASP A 471 2.61 1.44 -6.33
CA ASP A 471 1.25 1.51 -5.88
C ASP A 471 0.90 1.63 -4.41
N GLN A 472 1.70 0.89 -3.64
CA GLN A 472 1.19 0.21 -2.45
C GLN A 472 1.03 1.15 -1.25
N TRP A 473 1.63 2.33 -1.33
CA TRP A 473 1.81 3.25 -0.22
C TRP A 473 0.62 4.18 -0.07
N ASP A 474 -0.57 3.62 0.17
CA ASP A 474 -1.73 4.42 0.56
C ASP A 474 -1.62 4.90 2.03
N PRO A 475 -2.42 5.90 2.45
CA PRO A 475 -2.34 6.43 3.81
C PRO A 475 -2.52 5.36 4.90
N VAL A 476 -3.40 4.37 4.69
CA VAL A 476 -3.69 3.29 5.66
C VAL A 476 -2.50 2.36 5.80
N VAL A 477 -1.84 2.01 4.69
CA VAL A 477 -0.60 1.21 4.69
C VAL A 477 0.50 1.93 5.45
N VAL A 478 0.74 3.21 5.13
CA VAL A 478 1.78 4.01 5.79
C VAL A 478 1.53 4.09 7.30
N ALA A 479 0.32 4.45 7.71
CA ALA A 479 -0.05 4.54 9.12
C ALA A 479 0.09 3.19 9.84
N THR A 480 -0.33 2.10 9.19
CA THR A 480 -0.22 0.76 9.76
C THR A 480 1.23 0.36 9.99
N VAL A 481 2.13 0.59 9.03
CA VAL A 481 3.56 0.25 9.15
C VAL A 481 4.21 1.07 10.27
N VAL A 482 3.94 2.38 10.34
CA VAL A 482 4.42 3.23 11.44
C VAL A 482 3.90 2.70 12.78
N ARG A 483 2.63 2.32 12.86
CA ARG A 483 2.01 1.84 14.11
C ARG A 483 2.57 0.50 14.59
N VAL A 484 2.81 -0.46 13.69
CA VAL A 484 3.34 -1.79 14.06
C VAL A 484 4.86 -1.81 14.22
N ALA A 485 5.58 -0.80 13.73
CA ALA A 485 7.01 -0.67 13.96
C ALA A 485 7.34 -0.60 15.47
N ARG A 486 6.45 -0.01 16.27
CA ARG A 486 6.55 -0.01 17.75
C ARG A 486 6.54 -1.42 18.36
N ASP A 487 5.97 -2.40 17.68
CA ASP A 487 5.88 -3.78 18.14
C ASP A 487 7.13 -4.62 17.75
N MET A 488 8.06 -4.06 16.96
CA MET A 488 9.30 -4.73 16.54
C MET A 488 10.42 -4.54 17.56
N THR A 489 10.82 -5.64 18.21
CA THR A 489 11.84 -5.63 19.27
C THR A 489 13.25 -5.98 18.79
N TYR A 490 13.39 -6.57 17.60
CA TYR A 490 14.68 -7.04 17.09
C TYR A 490 15.37 -5.96 16.22
N PRO A 491 16.67 -5.68 16.41
CA PRO A 491 17.38 -4.63 15.67
C PRO A 491 17.31 -4.78 14.14
N SER A 492 17.42 -6.01 13.62
CA SER A 492 17.34 -6.27 12.18
C SER A 492 15.94 -5.96 11.59
N GLN A 493 14.88 -6.14 12.37
CA GLN A 493 13.51 -5.76 11.97
C GLN A 493 13.35 -4.24 11.98
N GLN A 494 13.92 -3.56 12.97
CA GLN A 494 13.91 -2.11 13.10
C GLN A 494 14.65 -1.45 11.93
N GLU A 495 15.84 -1.92 11.60
CA GLU A 495 16.66 -1.42 10.49
C GLU A 495 15.94 -1.59 9.15
N ALA A 496 15.35 -2.76 8.89
CA ALA A 496 14.61 -2.99 7.66
C ALA A 496 13.37 -2.11 7.54
N LEU A 497 12.70 -1.79 8.66
CA LEU A 497 11.60 -0.82 8.68
C LEU A 497 12.10 0.60 8.41
N LEU A 498 13.26 1.01 8.95
CA LEU A 498 13.86 2.31 8.65
C LEU A 498 14.16 2.47 7.14
N SER A 499 14.75 1.46 6.51
CA SER A 499 14.94 1.43 5.05
C SER A 499 13.59 1.44 4.30
N CYS A 500 12.56 0.78 4.85
CA CYS A 500 11.21 0.83 4.30
C CYS A 500 10.62 2.25 4.34
N PHE A 501 10.78 2.98 5.44
CA PHE A 501 10.29 4.36 5.55
C PHE A 501 11.01 5.31 4.59
N GLN A 502 12.31 5.11 4.35
CA GLN A 502 13.03 5.86 3.30
C GLN A 502 12.42 5.61 1.92
N ARG A 503 12.16 4.35 1.55
CA ARG A 503 11.47 4.03 0.28
C ARG A 503 10.09 4.68 0.17
N ILE A 504 9.31 4.70 1.26
CA ILE A 504 8.01 5.36 1.30
C ILE A 504 8.17 6.86 1.04
N GLY A 505 9.10 7.52 1.75
CA GLY A 505 9.38 8.94 1.58
C GLY A 505 9.84 9.28 0.16
N ASP A 506 10.69 8.44 -0.44
CA ASP A 506 11.17 8.64 -1.80
C ASP A 506 10.07 8.51 -2.86
N ALA A 507 9.21 7.49 -2.72
CA ALA A 507 8.13 7.20 -3.66
C ALA A 507 6.93 8.17 -3.53
N THR A 508 6.49 8.44 -2.30
CA THR A 508 5.24 9.19 -2.04
C THR A 508 5.47 10.67 -1.81
N LYS A 509 6.65 11.04 -1.28
CA LYS A 509 6.95 12.36 -0.69
C LYS A 509 6.21 12.66 0.61
N ILE A 510 5.58 11.66 1.25
CA ILE A 510 5.03 11.82 2.59
C ILE A 510 6.18 12.09 3.59
N PRO A 511 6.11 13.17 4.40
CA PRO A 511 7.10 13.44 5.42
C PRO A 511 6.92 12.45 6.59
N LEU A 512 7.96 11.65 6.85
CA LEU A 512 7.97 10.62 7.91
C LEU A 512 9.02 10.89 8.99
N GLN A 513 9.70 12.03 8.92
CA GLN A 513 10.89 12.30 9.74
C GLN A 513 10.56 12.34 11.23
N THR A 514 9.43 12.95 11.60
CA THR A 514 8.94 13.01 12.98
C THR A 514 8.64 11.60 13.50
N GLU A 515 7.89 10.80 12.74
CA GLU A 515 7.52 9.44 13.11
C GLU A 515 8.75 8.52 13.23
N ILE A 516 9.72 8.67 12.34
CA ILE A 516 11.00 7.93 12.39
C ILE A 516 11.77 8.31 13.64
N ALA A 517 11.90 9.60 13.96
CA ALA A 517 12.60 10.07 15.14
C ALA A 517 11.95 9.54 16.43
N ASP A 518 10.63 9.59 16.51
CA ASP A 518 9.85 9.05 17.63
C ASP A 518 10.06 7.54 17.80
N LEU A 519 10.06 6.78 16.70
CA LEU A 519 10.32 5.34 16.72
C LEU A 519 11.74 5.02 17.20
N GLN A 520 12.74 5.76 16.70
CA GLN A 520 14.14 5.58 17.11
C GLN A 520 14.33 5.89 18.60
N HIS A 521 13.70 6.96 19.10
CA HIS A 521 13.68 7.28 20.52
C HIS A 521 13.01 6.16 21.32
N PHE A 522 11.82 5.71 20.92
CA PHE A 522 11.09 4.63 21.58
C PHE A 522 11.91 3.32 21.68
N TRP A 523 12.58 2.92 20.60
CA TRP A 523 13.42 1.72 20.59
C TRP A 523 14.69 1.88 21.43
N SER A 524 15.27 3.09 21.50
CA SER A 524 16.43 3.34 22.34
C SER A 524 16.07 3.28 23.83
N SER A 525 14.98 3.92 24.27
CA SER A 525 14.53 3.89 25.67
C SER A 525 14.21 2.46 26.14
N SER A 526 13.57 1.67 25.27
CA SER A 526 13.21 0.28 25.56
C SER A 526 14.44 -0.63 25.77
N ARG A 527 15.57 -0.34 25.09
CA ARG A 527 16.83 -1.08 25.30
C ARG A 527 17.44 -0.77 26.67
N HIS A 528 17.44 0.49 27.09
CA HIS A 528 18.06 0.93 28.34
C HIS A 528 17.28 0.48 29.58
N SER A 529 15.94 0.40 29.53
CA SER A 529 15.13 -0.12 30.65
C SER A 529 15.33 -1.63 30.92
N SER A 530 16.01 -2.36 30.03
CA SER A 530 16.25 -3.81 30.14
C SER A 530 17.67 -4.19 30.61
N ALA A 531 18.52 -3.20 30.90
CA ALA A 531 19.83 -3.42 31.49
C ALA A 531 19.68 -3.53 33.02
N PRO A 532 20.03 -4.67 33.65
CA PRO A 532 20.06 -4.74 35.10
C PRO A 532 21.16 -3.81 35.60
N THR A 533 20.80 -2.84 36.42
CA THR A 533 21.71 -2.12 37.32
C THR A 533 22.30 -3.13 38.30
N ASN A 534 23.32 -3.86 37.88
CA ASN A 534 24.23 -4.53 38.79
C ASN A 534 25.21 -3.48 39.31
N THR A 535 24.72 -2.68 40.25
CA THR A 535 25.54 -1.95 41.21
C THR A 535 25.06 -2.38 42.58
N HIS A 536 25.65 -3.46 43.10
CA HIS A 536 25.74 -3.63 44.53
C HIS A 536 27.13 -3.14 44.97
N PRO A 537 27.19 -2.38 46.08
CA PRO A 537 28.42 -1.78 46.61
C PRO A 537 29.40 -2.82 47.18
#